data_AF-A0A7V6DCD1-F1
#
_entry.id   AF-A0A7V6DCD1-F1
#
_cell.length_a   1.000
_cell.length_b   1.000
_cell.length_c   1.000
_cell.angle_alpha   90.00
_cell.angle_beta   90.00
_cell.angle_gamma   90.00
#
_symmetry.space_group_name_H-M   'P 1'
#
loop_
_entity.id
_entity.type
_entity.pdbx_description
1 polymer ?
#
loop_
_entity_poly.entity_id
_entity_poly.type
_entity_poly.pdbx_seq_one_letter_code
_entity_poly.pdbx_strand_id
1 'polypeptide(L)' 'MFTKLEGYQQAGVRFYWVVDPESLLVAEYELTEEGYVLRRHVQGDAPFRPRLFPELEIRLSEMVPT' A
#
# COMPACT_ATOMS: atom_id res chain seq x y z
N MET A 1 15.86 4.36 17.04
CA MET A 1 15.59 5.04 15.76
C MET A 1 14.19 4.65 15.35
N PHE A 2 13.30 5.61 15.10
CA PHE A 2 11.88 5.36 14.87
C PHE A 2 11.60 5.28 13.36
N THR A 3 10.97 4.21 12.90
CA THR A 3 10.68 3.99 11.48
C THR A 3 9.33 4.60 11.11
N LYS A 4 9.13 4.93 9.82
CA LYS A 4 7.82 5.44 9.33
C LYS A 4 6.68 4.47 9.67
N LEU A 5 6.94 3.16 9.60
CA LEU A 5 5.95 2.12 9.89
C LEU A 5 5.50 2.18 11.36
N GLU A 6 6.44 2.25 12.30
CA GLU A 6 6.14 2.38 13.73
C GLU A 6 5.36 3.66 14.03
N GLY A 7 5.68 4.76 13.35
CA GLY A 7 4.97 6.03 13.51
C GLY A 7 3.52 5.99 13.03
N TYR A 8 3.27 5.41 11.86
CA TYR A 8 1.90 5.24 11.39
C TYR A 8 1.10 4.28 12.27
N GLN A 9 1.74 3.24 12.80
CA GLN A 9 1.12 2.30 13.73
C GLN A 9 0.72 3.01 15.03
N GLN A 10 1.63 3.77 15.65
CA GLN A 10 1.34 4.52 16.88
C GLN A 10 0.27 5.60 16.68
N ALA A 11 0.22 6.20 15.48
CA ALA A 11 -0.81 7.18 15.12
C ALA A 11 -2.16 6.53 14.74
N GLY A 12 -2.26 5.21 14.66
CA GLY A 12 -3.52 4.52 14.33
C GLY A 12 -3.93 4.62 12.86
N VAL A 13 -2.99 4.81 11.92
CA VAL A 13 -3.32 4.92 10.50
C VAL A 13 -3.84 3.57 10.00
N ARG A 14 -5.13 3.49 9.69
CA ARG A 14 -5.79 2.20 9.39
C ARG A 14 -5.24 1.47 8.17
N PHE A 15 -4.90 2.18 7.10
CA PHE A 15 -4.34 1.59 5.88
C PHE A 15 -3.02 2.26 5.52
N TYR A 16 -2.00 1.45 5.25
CA TYR A 16 -0.67 1.90 4.84
C TYR A 16 -0.28 1.20 3.55
N TRP A 17 0.04 1.98 2.50
CA TRP A 17 0.47 1.43 1.22
C TRP A 17 1.95 1.72 1.00
N VAL A 18 2.71 0.69 0.65
CA VAL A 18 4.09 0.81 0.19
C VAL A 18 4.09 0.61 -1.32
N VAL A 19 4.64 1.59 -2.03
CA VAL A 19 4.72 1.60 -3.50
C VAL A 19 6.18 1.59 -3.89
N ASP A 20 6.56 0.64 -4.75
CA ASP A 20 7.84 0.64 -5.45
C ASP A 20 7.58 0.84 -6.96
N PRO A 21 7.87 2.04 -7.49
CA PRO A 21 7.64 2.35 -8.90
C PRO A 21 8.62 1.66 -9.85
N GLU A 22 9.81 1.24 -9.39
CA GLU A 22 10.79 0.56 -10.27
C GLU A 22 10.34 -0.87 -10.60
N SER A 23 9.79 -1.58 -9.61
CA SER A 23 9.25 -2.92 -9.79
C SER A 23 7.73 -2.96 -10.05
N LEU A 24 7.09 -1.79 -10.16
CA LEU A 24 5.64 -1.61 -10.30
C LEU A 24 4.85 -2.39 -9.24
N LEU A 25 5.23 -2.23 -7.97
CA LEU A 25 4.67 -2.97 -6.84
C LEU A 25 3.85 -2.05 -5.93
N VAL A 26 2.69 -2.55 -5.50
CA VAL A 26 1.93 -1.98 -4.38
C VAL A 26 1.64 -3.06 -3.34
N ALA A 27 2.02 -2.78 -2.10
CA ALA A 27 1.67 -3.56 -0.92
C ALA A 27 0.72 -2.76 -0.04
N GLU A 28 -0.50 -3.27 0.19
CA GLU A 28 -1.49 -2.70 1.10
C GLU A 28 -1.46 -3.42 2.44
N TYR A 29 -1.17 -2.67 3.50
CA TYR A 29 -1.25 -3.12 4.87
C TYR A 29 -2.46 -2.52 5.57
N GLU A 30 -3.12 -3.31 6.41
CA GLU A 30 -4.19 -2.85 7.31
C GLU A 30 -3.72 -3.01 8.75
N LEU A 31 -3.94 -1.96 9.56
CA LEU A 31 -3.63 -1.99 10.98
C LEU A 31 -4.63 -2.89 11.71
N THR A 32 -4.11 -3.83 12.49
CA THR A 32 -4.86 -4.73 13.38
C THR A 32 -4.35 -4.57 14.82
N GLU A 33 -4.95 -5.30 15.76
CA GLU A 33 -4.45 -5.38 17.14
C GLU A 33 -3.02 -5.95 17.22
N GLU A 34 -2.63 -6.78 16.25
CA GLU A 34 -1.30 -7.38 16.13
C GLU A 34 -0.30 -6.49 15.37
N GLY A 35 -0.74 -5.34 14.88
CA GLY A 35 0.02 -4.44 14.00
C GLY A 35 -0.40 -4.52 12.54
N TYR A 36 0.44 -4.00 11.64
CA TYR A 36 0.15 -3.98 10.21
C TYR A 36 0.23 -5.37 9.57
N VAL A 37 -0.87 -5.80 8.95
CA VAL A 37 -0.97 -7.06 8.21
C VAL A 37 -1.10 -6.78 6.72
N LEU A 38 -0.30 -7.48 5.90
CA LEU A 38 -0.39 -7.39 4.44
C LEU A 38 -1.74 -7.96 3.96
N ARG A 39 -2.57 -7.11 3.35
CA ARG A 39 -3.88 -7.47 2.81
C ARG A 39 -3.87 -7.70 1.31
N ARG A 40 -2.99 -7.01 0.59
CA ARG A 40 -2.87 -7.13 -0.86
C ARG A 40 -1.44 -6.83 -1.28
N HIS A 41 -1.00 -7.55 -2.30
CA HIS A 41 0.26 -7.34 -2.99
C HIS A 41 0.00 -7.48 -4.48
N VAL A 42 0.24 -6.42 -5.26
CA VAL A 42 0.17 -6.46 -6.72
C VAL A 42 1.53 -6.04 -7.29
N GLN A 43 1.86 -6.57 -8.47
CA GLN A 43 3.12 -6.31 -9.15
C GLN A 43 2.90 -6.24 -10.67
N GLY A 44 3.75 -5.48 -11.36
CA GLY A 44 3.69 -5.31 -12.80
C GLY A 44 2.49 -4.45 -13.23
N ASP A 45 1.87 -4.81 -14.34
CA ASP A 45 0.73 -4.06 -14.91
C ASP A 45 -0.63 -4.45 -14.28
N ALA A 46 -0.62 -5.22 -13.18
CA ALA A 46 -1.84 -5.61 -12.50
C ALA A 46 -2.50 -4.38 -11.82
N PRO A 47 -3.80 -4.14 -12.02
CA PRO A 47 -4.49 -3.04 -11.37
C PRO A 47 -4.56 -3.24 -9.85
N PHE A 48 -4.16 -2.21 -9.10
CA PHE A 48 -4.34 -2.11 -7.66
C PHE A 48 -5.75 -1.59 -7.35
N ARG A 49 -6.52 -2.36 -6.57
CA ARG A 49 -7.85 -1.97 -6.07
C ARG A 49 -7.86 -2.02 -4.54
N PRO A 50 -7.69 -0.88 -3.85
CA PRO A 50 -7.57 -0.84 -2.41
C PRO A 50 -8.88 -1.20 -1.71
N ARG A 51 -8.78 -1.73 -0.48
CA ARG A 51 -9.97 -2.07 0.31
C ARG A 51 -10.74 -0.83 0.76
N LEU A 52 -10.02 0.26 1.07
CA LEU A 52 -10.63 1.47 1.61
C LEU A 52 -11.51 2.21 0.59
N PHE A 53 -11.20 2.09 -0.71
CA PHE A 53 -11.89 2.77 -1.80
C PHE A 53 -12.27 1.76 -2.89
N PRO A 54 -13.43 1.09 -2.77
CA PRO A 54 -13.82 -0.01 -3.67
C PRO A 54 -13.94 0.38 -5.15
N GLU A 55 -14.19 1.66 -5.44
CA GLU A 55 -14.32 2.20 -6.79
C GLU A 55 -13.00 2.74 -7.36
N LEU A 56 -11.93 2.77 -6.55
CA LEU A 56 -10.61 3.21 -6.98
C LEU A 56 -9.87 2.05 -7.65
N GLU A 57 -9.36 2.32 -8.85
CA GLU A 57 -8.43 1.45 -9.56
C GLU A 57 -7.19 2.26 -9.94
N ILE A 58 -6.02 1.70 -9.65
CA ILE A 58 -4.72 2.32 -9.95
C ILE A 58 -3.89 1.34 -10.78
N ARG A 59 -3.42 1.78 -11.95
CA ARG A 59 -2.37 1.11 -12.73
C ARG A 59 -1.08 1.89 -12.58
N LEU A 60 -0.10 1.33 -11.87
CA LEU A 60 1.15 2.04 -11.61
C LEU A 60 1.92 2.38 -12.87
N SER A 61 1.87 1.51 -13.89
CA SER A 61 2.47 1.71 -15.21
C SER A 61 2.00 3.01 -15.89
N GLU A 62 0.80 3.48 -15.58
CA GLU A 62 0.23 4.73 -16.13
C GLU A 62 0.59 5.97 -15.29
N MET A 63 1.18 5.78 -14.11
CA MET A 63 1.50 6.86 -13.16
C MET A 63 3.00 7.19 -13.09
N VAL A 64 3.85 6.30 -13.59
CA VAL A 64 5.31 6.50 -13.62
C VAL A 64 5.73 7.12 -14.96
N PRO A 65 6.68 8.07 -14.96
CA PRO A 65 7.24 8.60 -16.22
C PRO A 65 7.90 7.49 -17.03
N THR A 66 7.77 7.57 -18.36
CA THR A 66 8.48 6.70 -19.31
C THR A 66 9.93 7.12 -19.48
#